data_AF-A0A1A0PGG1-F1
#
_entry.id   AF-A0A1A0PGG1-F1
#
_cell.length_a   1.000
_cell.length_b   1.000
_cell.length_c   1.000
_cell.angle_alpha   90.00
_cell.angle_beta   90.00
_cell.angle_gamma   90.00
#
_symmetry.space_group_name_H-M   'P 1'
#
loop_
_entity.id
_entity.type
_entity.pdbx_description
1 polymer ?
#
loop_
_entity_poly.entity_id
_entity_poly.type
_entity_poly.pdbx_seq_one_letter_code
_entity_poly.pdbx_strand_id
1 'polypeptide(L)'
;MAFKVRFSGQPQPQDYGDDDGFEFLDGGVLAIHFGDEETWAEYHPPAKWEVVTADPDHLAGLNTPYVDEDEDEDEDEDDYDDEDYEDYDDEDV
;
A
#
# COMPACT_ATOMS: atom_id res chain seq x y z
N MET A 1 0.34 20.60 12.98
CA MET A 1 1.52 19.83 13.43
C MET A 1 1.08 18.40 13.28
N ALA A 2 1.93 17.57 12.69
CA ALA A 2 1.47 16.30 12.14
C ALA A 2 2.11 15.13 12.87
N PHE A 3 3.44 15.10 12.88
CA PHE A 3 4.20 14.17 13.70
C PHE A 3 5.65 14.65 13.87
N LYS A 4 6.35 13.97 14.78
CA LYS A 4 7.77 14.15 15.06
C LYS A 4 8.45 12.81 15.11
N VAL A 5 9.66 12.74 14.56
CA VAL A 5 10.50 11.55 14.64
C VAL A 5 11.76 11.88 15.42
N ARG A 6 12.06 11.09 16.45
CA ARG A 6 13.33 11.15 17.16
C ARG A 6 14.29 10.15 16.53
N PHE A 7 15.34 10.64 15.88
CA PHE A 7 16.38 9.79 15.32
C PHE A 7 17.54 9.54 16.29
N SER A 8 18.13 8.36 16.19
CA SER A 8 19.29 7.94 16.96
C SER A 8 20.46 8.89 16.72
N GLY A 9 20.97 9.48 17.81
CA GLY A 9 22.11 10.40 17.75
C GLY A 9 21.76 11.85 17.41
N GLN A 10 20.49 12.18 17.21
CA GLN A 10 20.03 13.56 17.11
C GLN A 10 19.51 14.07 18.46
N PRO A 11 19.92 15.28 18.90
CA PRO A 11 19.52 15.82 20.20
C PRO A 11 18.07 16.32 20.22
N GLN A 12 17.49 16.62 19.06
CA GLN A 12 16.12 17.12 18.92
C GLN A 12 15.35 16.26 17.93
N PRO A 13 14.05 15.98 18.19
CA PRO A 13 13.18 15.37 17.20
C PRO A 13 13.05 16.24 15.96
N GLN A 14 12.91 15.59 14.81
CA GLN A 14 12.59 16.22 13.54
C GLN A 14 11.07 16.35 13.41
N ASP A 15 10.60 17.56 13.10
CA ASP A 15 9.18 17.86 12.89
C ASP A 15 8.79 17.65 11.42
N TYR A 16 7.60 17.07 11.20
CA TYR A 16 6.99 16.88 9.88
C TYR A 16 5.62 17.59 9.82
N GLY A 17 5.26 18.04 8.63
CA GLY A 17 4.07 18.85 8.33
C GLY A 17 2.80 18.03 8.16
N ASP A 18 1.65 18.69 8.19
CA ASP A 18 0.31 18.06 8.18
C ASP A 18 0.01 17.25 6.91
N ASP A 19 0.72 17.55 5.82
CA ASP A 19 0.66 16.84 4.53
C ASP A 19 1.68 15.68 4.40
N ASP A 20 2.62 15.56 5.35
CA ASP A 20 3.58 14.45 5.39
C ASP A 20 2.95 13.22 6.07
N GLY A 21 3.35 12.02 5.68
CA GLY A 21 2.90 10.76 6.28
C GLY A 21 4.05 9.90 6.77
N PHE A 22 3.74 8.91 7.61
CA PHE A 22 4.69 7.86 7.97
C PHE A 22 4.04 6.49 7.97
N GLU A 23 4.85 5.46 7.71
CA GLU A 23 4.46 4.06 7.72
C GLU A 23 5.54 3.19 8.38
N PHE A 24 5.12 2.11 9.05
CA PHE A 24 6.02 1.10 9.57
C PHE A 24 5.96 -0.15 8.69
N LEU A 25 7.01 -0.37 7.92
CA LEU A 25 7.16 -1.55 7.08
C LEU A 25 7.63 -2.77 7.88
N ASP A 26 7.55 -3.95 7.24
CA ASP A 26 8.13 -5.18 7.79
C ASP A 26 9.61 -4.99 8.14
N GLY A 27 10.04 -5.62 9.23
CA GLY A 27 11.38 -5.45 9.78
C GLY A 27 11.60 -4.13 10.55
N GLY A 28 10.54 -3.34 10.80
CA GLY A 28 10.61 -2.14 11.65
C GLY A 28 11.24 -0.93 10.94
N VAL A 29 11.18 -0.89 9.61
CA VAL A 29 11.62 0.26 8.83
C VAL A 29 10.55 1.34 8.92
N LEU A 30 10.96 2.56 9.25
CA LEU A 30 10.11 3.75 9.20
C LEU A 30 10.23 4.37 7.82
N ALA A 31 9.13 4.37 7.07
CA ALA A 31 8.99 5.11 5.82
C ALA A 31 8.33 6.47 6.12
N ILE A 32 8.83 7.52 5.47
CA ILE A 32 8.32 8.88 5.60
C ILE A 32 7.96 9.36 4.20
N HIS A 33 6.70 9.72 4.00
CA HIS A 33 6.15 10.22 2.75
C HIS A 33 6.00 11.73 2.87
N PHE A 34 6.54 12.49 1.92
CA PHE A 34 6.37 13.93 1.93
C PHE A 34 5.10 14.31 1.19
N GLY A 35 4.44 15.39 1.62
CA GLY A 35 3.26 15.92 0.92
C GLY A 35 3.57 16.49 -0.48
N ASP A 36 4.85 16.70 -0.77
CA ASP A 36 5.36 17.19 -2.05
C ASP A 36 5.55 16.03 -3.05
N GLU A 37 4.82 16.06 -4.16
CA GLU A 37 4.84 15.00 -5.19
C GLU A 37 6.20 14.84 -5.89
N GLU A 38 7.08 15.84 -5.81
CA GLU A 38 8.43 15.79 -6.39
C GLU A 38 9.45 15.15 -5.44
N THR A 39 9.08 14.95 -4.16
CA THR A 39 9.96 14.45 -3.12
C THR A 39 9.67 12.98 -2.83
N TRP A 40 10.67 12.13 -3.04
CA TRP A 40 10.54 10.70 -2.75
C TRP A 40 10.49 10.40 -1.26
N ALA A 41 9.85 9.28 -0.92
CA ALA A 41 9.79 8.79 0.45
C ALA A 41 11.19 8.46 1.00
N GLU A 42 11.41 8.77 2.28
CA GLU A 42 12.62 8.43 3.02
C GLU A 42 12.42 7.17 3.85
N TYR A 43 13.42 6.27 3.83
CA TYR A 43 13.36 4.99 4.54
C TYR A 43 14.45 4.90 5.61
N HIS A 44 14.04 4.65 6.85
CA HIS A 44 14.93 4.58 8.01
C HIS A 44 14.84 3.21 8.67
N PRO A 45 15.95 2.44 8.73
CA PRO A 45 15.97 1.16 9.43
C PRO A 45 15.71 1.35 10.94
N PRO A 46 15.27 0.30 11.67
CA PRO A 46 14.92 0.39 13.10
C PRO A 46 16.04 0.89 14.00
N ALA A 47 17.31 0.79 13.59
CA ALA A 47 18.44 1.32 14.35
C ALA A 47 18.58 2.86 14.25
N LYS A 48 17.97 3.49 13.24
CA LYS A 48 18.10 4.93 12.98
C LYS A 48 17.04 5.77 13.69
N TRP A 49 15.88 5.22 14.02
CA TRP A 49 14.79 5.94 14.67
C TRP A 49 14.49 5.35 16.05
N GLU A 50 14.03 6.19 16.99
CA GLU A 50 13.74 5.80 18.37
C GLU A 50 12.25 5.90 18.69
N VAL A 51 11.61 7.02 18.35
CA VAL A 51 10.22 7.33 18.71
C VAL A 51 9.56 8.15 17.61
N VAL A 52 8.31 7.83 17.29
CA VAL A 52 7.41 8.66 16.49
C VAL A 52 6.29 9.17 17.39
N THR A 53 6.05 10.49 17.39
CA THR A 53 4.95 11.13 18.12
C THR A 53 4.08 11.87 17.11
N ALA A 54 2.83 11.44 16.93
CA ALA A 54 1.89 12.04 16.01
C ALA A 54 0.70 12.69 16.74
N ASP A 55 0.10 13.70 16.11
CA ASP A 55 -1.19 14.22 16.55
C ASP A 55 -2.27 13.13 16.37
N PRO A 56 -3.28 13.04 17.26
CA PRO A 56 -4.25 11.94 17.24
C PRO A 56 -5.12 11.91 15.97
N ASP A 57 -5.30 13.06 15.32
CA ASP A 57 -6.01 13.19 14.05
C ASP A 57 -5.10 12.98 12.82
N HIS A 58 -3.78 12.83 13.04
CA HIS A 58 -2.81 12.58 11.99
C HIS A 58 -2.68 11.07 11.75
N LEU A 59 -3.37 10.57 10.74
CA LEU A 59 -3.41 9.14 10.42
C LEU A 59 -2.10 8.69 9.78
N ALA A 60 -1.41 7.76 10.44
CA ALA A 60 -0.34 6.98 9.82
C ALA A 60 -0.89 6.29 8.56
N GLY A 61 -0.22 6.47 7.42
CA GLY A 61 -0.60 5.82 6.15
C GLY A 61 -1.44 6.65 5.17
N LEU A 62 -1.72 7.95 5.40
CA LEU A 62 -2.51 8.77 4.47
C LEU A 62 -1.70 9.45 3.33
N ASN A 63 -0.69 8.77 2.77
CA ASN A 63 -0.20 9.13 1.45
C ASN A 63 0.24 7.89 0.65
N THR A 64 -0.74 7.04 0.30
CA THR A 64 -0.56 6.01 -0.72
C THR A 64 -0.97 6.56 -2.09
N PRO A 65 -0.04 7.11 -2.91
CA PRO A 65 -0.25 7.12 -4.35
C PRO A 65 0.13 5.78 -4.99
N TYR A 66 0.71 4.84 -4.24
CA TYR A 66 0.99 3.48 -4.70
C TYR A 66 0.00 2.52 -4.07
N VAL A 67 -1.23 2.53 -4.60
CA VAL A 67 -1.90 1.26 -4.82
C VAL A 67 -1.06 0.60 -5.92
N ASP A 68 -0.22 -0.36 -5.55
CA ASP A 68 0.15 -1.39 -6.52
C ASP A 68 -1.17 -2.07 -6.90
N GLU A 69 -1.77 -1.65 -8.03
CA GLU A 69 -2.92 -2.30 -8.66
C GLU A 69 -2.51 -3.66 -9.27
N ASP A 70 -1.64 -4.40 -8.59
CA ASP A 70 -1.28 -5.78 -8.87
C ASP A 70 -1.98 -6.65 -7.81
N GLU A 71 -3.31 -6.56 -7.72
CA GLU A 71 -4.10 -7.67 -7.21
C GLU A 71 -4.58 -8.48 -8.42
N ASP A 72 -3.85 -9.56 -8.63
CA ASP A 72 -4.14 -10.70 -9.47
C ASP A 72 -5.65 -11.06 -9.48
N GLU A 73 -6.35 -10.75 -10.58
CA GLU A 73 -7.58 -11.45 -10.97
C GLU A 73 -7.29 -12.23 -12.25
N ASP A 74 -6.53 -13.32 -12.11
CA ASP A 74 -6.58 -14.44 -13.04
C ASP A 74 -7.99 -15.05 -12.97
N GLU A 75 -8.96 -14.41 -13.63
CA GLU A 75 -10.23 -15.03 -13.97
C GLU A 75 -9.99 -16.02 -15.13
N ASP A 76 -9.45 -17.20 -14.80
CA ASP A 76 -9.59 -18.38 -15.66
C ASP A 76 -11.09 -18.71 -15.76
N GLU A 77 -11.75 -18.13 -16.76
CA GLU A 77 -13.13 -18.39 -17.09
C GLU A 77 -13.24 -19.83 -17.62
N ASP A 78 -13.57 -20.74 -16.70
CA ASP A 78 -13.98 -22.12 -16.95
C ASP A 78 -15.19 -22.16 -17.92
N ASP A 79 -14.94 -22.13 -19.23
CA ASP A 79 -15.94 -22.32 -20.29
C ASP A 79 -16.36 -23.80 -20.38
N TYR A 80 -17.19 -24.23 -19.43
CA TYR A 80 -17.94 -25.48 -19.54
C TYR A 80 -19.30 -25.18 -20.20
N ASP A 81 -19.35 -25.21 -21.53
CA ASP A 81 -20.61 -25.33 -22.29
C ASP A 81 -20.67 -26.74 -22.91
N ASP A 82 -21.05 -27.72 -22.09
CA ASP A 82 -21.40 -29.08 -22.52
C ASP A 82 -22.90 -29.29 -22.36
N GLU A 83 -23.72 -28.59 -23.14
CA GLU A 83 -25.14 -28.94 -23.28
C GLU A 83 -25.65 -28.40 -24.64
N ASP A 84 -25.73 -29.23 -25.69
CA ASP A 84 -27.06 -29.44 -26.29
C ASP A 84 -27.15 -30.69 -27.17
N TYR A 85 -28.15 -31.49 -26.83
CA TYR A 85 -28.66 -32.62 -27.59
C TYR A 85 -29.52 -32.09 -28.74
N GLU A 86 -29.22 -32.46 -29.98
CA GLU A 86 -30.21 -32.37 -31.07
C GLU A 86 -30.26 -33.72 -31.80
N ASP A 87 -31.16 -34.54 -31.29
CA ASP A 87 -31.79 -35.69 -31.93
C ASP A 87 -32.45 -35.26 -33.25
N TYR A 88 -31.96 -35.80 -34.38
CA TYR A 88 -32.72 -35.81 -35.64
C TYR A 88 -32.80 -37.24 -36.15
N ASP A 89 -33.87 -37.89 -35.68
CA ASP A 89 -34.85 -38.68 -36.43
C ASP A 89 -34.43 -39.21 -37.81
N ASP A 90 -34.38 -40.53 -37.85
CA ASP A 90 -34.50 -41.45 -38.98
C ASP A 90 -35.61 -41.01 -39.98
N GLU A 91 -35.33 -40.89 -41.29
CA GLU A 91 -36.24 -41.30 -42.38
C GLU A 91 -35.49 -41.42 -43.74
N ASP A 92 -35.52 -42.64 -44.29
CA ASP A 92 -35.45 -43.10 -45.70
C ASP A 92 -35.12 -42.10 -46.84
N VAL A 93 -34.14 -42.44 -47.71
CA VAL A 93 -34.27 -42.93 -49.13
C VAL A 93 -32.90 -43.29 -49.72
#